data_AF-A0A0M3J400-F1
#
_entry.id   AF-A0A0M3J400-F1
#
_cell.length_a   1.000
_cell.length_b   1.000
_cell.length_c   1.000
_cell.angle_alpha   90.00
_cell.angle_beta   90.00
_cell.angle_gamma   90.00
#
_symmetry.space_group_name_H-M   'P 1'
#
loop_
_entity.id
_entity.type
_entity.pdbx_description
1 polymer ?
#
loop_
_entity_poly.entity_id
_entity_poly.type
_entity_poly.pdbx_seq_one_letter_code
_entity_poly.pdbx_strand_id
1 'polypeptide(L)'
;MKPDSQGRFGFNVKGGADQNYPIIVSRVANGSAADRCNPRLNEGDQVLMINGVDVTSMAHDQVVRFIRSVRETIKAELVLTIRPNVYRCGDEIEEPDVICVPETPHVSSSVPRSDLLSQSLLLLKESLVSGKVISQFDVRLQLNASYSLYITYNRNFDDAFS
;
A
#
# COMPACT_ATOMS: atom_id res chain seq x y z
N MET A 1 12.32 -17.38 -0.75
CA MET A 1 12.27 -18.07 -2.07
C MET A 1 13.63 -18.69 -2.38
N LYS A 2 13.67 -19.83 -3.10
CA LYS A 2 14.91 -20.53 -3.46
C LYS A 2 15.23 -20.36 -4.95
N PRO A 3 16.50 -20.29 -5.37
CA PRO A 3 16.86 -20.15 -6.78
C PRO A 3 16.54 -21.42 -7.59
N ASP A 4 16.44 -21.27 -8.92
CA ASP A 4 16.34 -22.38 -9.86
C ASP A 4 17.68 -23.15 -10.01
N SER A 5 17.69 -24.20 -10.84
CA SER A 5 18.90 -24.98 -11.13
C SER A 5 20.05 -24.18 -11.77
N GLN A 6 19.78 -22.95 -12.24
CA GLN A 6 20.74 -22.02 -12.81
C GLN A 6 21.12 -20.90 -11.82
N GLY A 7 20.68 -20.97 -10.55
CA GLY A 7 20.98 -19.96 -9.54
C GLY A 7 20.17 -18.66 -9.71
N ARG A 8 19.06 -18.68 -10.46
CA ARG A 8 18.24 -17.51 -10.76
C ARG A 8 16.94 -17.53 -9.96
N PHE A 9 16.53 -16.38 -9.49
CA PHE A 9 15.22 -16.20 -8.84
C PHE A 9 14.10 -15.89 -9.84
N GLY A 10 14.46 -15.32 -11.01
CA GLY A 10 13.54 -15.06 -12.11
C GLY A 10 12.76 -13.76 -12.00
N PHE A 11 13.37 -12.71 -11.45
CA PHE A 11 12.85 -11.35 -11.48
C PHE A 11 13.97 -10.35 -11.79
N ASN A 12 13.58 -9.18 -12.30
CA ASN A 12 14.49 -8.06 -12.56
C ASN A 12 14.18 -6.90 -11.61
N VAL A 13 15.20 -6.11 -11.30
CA VAL A 13 15.09 -4.90 -10.48
C VAL A 13 15.57 -3.67 -11.25
N LYS A 14 14.96 -2.52 -10.98
CA LYS A 14 15.35 -1.20 -11.48
C LYS A 14 15.44 -0.19 -10.33
N GLY A 15 16.07 0.95 -10.58
CA GLY A 15 16.28 1.99 -9.58
C GLY A 15 17.50 1.76 -8.70
N GLY A 16 17.63 2.61 -7.68
CA GLY A 16 18.76 2.68 -6.78
C GLY A 16 18.97 4.10 -6.27
N ALA A 17 19.63 4.24 -5.12
CA ALA A 17 19.92 5.54 -4.53
C ALA A 17 20.77 6.43 -5.47
N ASP A 18 21.61 5.82 -6.31
CA ASP A 18 22.40 6.46 -7.37
C ASP A 18 21.54 7.13 -8.46
N GLN A 19 20.30 6.66 -8.64
CA GLN A 19 19.36 7.15 -9.64
C GLN A 19 18.24 8.00 -9.01
N ASN A 20 18.32 8.30 -7.71
CA ASN A 20 17.26 8.94 -6.93
C ASN A 20 15.89 8.25 -7.10
N TYR A 21 15.89 6.93 -7.32
CA TYR A 21 14.68 6.14 -7.58
C TYR A 21 14.66 4.91 -6.64
N PRO A 22 13.50 4.54 -6.06
CA PRO A 22 13.42 3.36 -5.21
C PRO A 22 13.77 2.08 -5.98
N ILE A 23 14.20 1.05 -5.27
CA ILE A 23 14.40 -0.28 -5.86
C ILE A 23 13.02 -0.89 -6.15
N ILE A 24 12.72 -1.09 -7.44
CA ILE A 24 11.44 -1.62 -7.91
C ILE A 24 11.65 -2.91 -8.70
N VAL A 25 10.78 -3.90 -8.51
CA VAL A 25 10.71 -5.10 -9.36
C VAL A 25 10.17 -4.69 -10.72
N SER A 26 11.00 -4.81 -11.76
CA SER A 26 10.63 -4.37 -13.11
C SER A 26 10.00 -5.46 -13.96
N ARG A 27 10.31 -6.73 -13.68
CA ARG A 27 9.79 -7.89 -14.42
C ARG A 27 9.82 -9.14 -13.55
N VAL A 28 8.80 -9.99 -13.68
CA VAL A 28 8.80 -11.34 -13.09
C VAL A 28 8.61 -12.36 -14.21
N ALA A 29 9.48 -13.37 -14.27
CA ALA A 29 9.40 -14.43 -15.29
C ALA A 29 8.33 -15.45 -14.89
N ASN A 30 7.41 -15.76 -15.80
CA ASN A 30 6.37 -16.77 -15.60
C ASN A 30 6.98 -18.14 -15.27
N GLY A 31 6.42 -18.82 -14.27
CA GLY A 31 6.92 -20.11 -13.81
C GLY A 31 8.31 -20.03 -13.18
N SER A 32 8.75 -18.87 -12.69
CA SER A 32 9.99 -18.72 -11.93
C SER A 32 9.80 -18.97 -10.43
N ALA A 33 10.90 -18.95 -9.67
CA ALA A 33 10.83 -19.01 -8.21
C ALA A 33 10.16 -17.77 -7.60
N ALA A 34 10.34 -16.59 -8.22
CA ALA A 34 9.66 -15.36 -7.83
C ALA A 34 8.16 -15.38 -8.16
N ASP A 35 7.78 -16.03 -9.25
CA ASP A 35 6.36 -16.17 -9.65
C ASP A 35 5.59 -17.15 -8.74
N ARG A 36 6.27 -18.20 -8.24
CA ARG A 36 5.68 -19.23 -7.37
C ARG A 36 5.84 -18.98 -5.88
N CYS A 37 6.51 -17.92 -5.45
CA CYS A 37 6.69 -17.67 -4.02
C CYS A 37 5.36 -17.23 -3.37
N ASN A 38 5.24 -17.41 -2.06
CA ASN A 38 4.08 -16.97 -1.31
C ASN A 38 4.50 -16.01 -0.18
N PRO A 39 4.03 -14.75 -0.16
CA PRO A 39 3.20 -14.11 -1.21
C PRO A 39 3.94 -13.98 -2.55
N ARG A 40 3.19 -13.95 -3.66
CA ARG A 40 3.74 -13.82 -5.04
C ARG A 40 4.39 -12.46 -5.23
N LEU A 41 5.58 -12.44 -5.82
CA LEU A 41 6.25 -11.21 -6.22
C LEU A 41 5.63 -10.68 -7.51
N ASN A 42 5.29 -9.39 -7.55
CA ASN A 42 4.69 -8.76 -8.72
C ASN A 42 5.55 -7.64 -9.28
N GLU A 43 5.29 -7.30 -10.53
CA GLU A 43 5.91 -6.15 -11.19
C GLU A 43 5.39 -4.85 -10.56
N GLY A 44 6.30 -3.91 -10.31
CA GLY A 44 6.02 -2.66 -9.62
C GLY A 44 6.26 -2.72 -8.10
N ASP A 45 6.39 -3.90 -7.49
CA ASP A 45 6.65 -4.00 -6.06
C ASP A 45 7.96 -3.32 -5.68
N GLN A 46 7.93 -2.54 -4.59
CA GLN A 46 9.12 -1.85 -4.08
C GLN A 46 9.85 -2.74 -3.09
N VAL A 47 11.15 -2.96 -3.30
CA VAL A 47 12.01 -3.71 -2.38
C VAL A 47 12.51 -2.77 -1.29
N LEU A 48 12.20 -3.10 -0.04
CA LEU A 48 12.64 -2.36 1.14
C LEU A 48 13.86 -3.04 1.77
N MET A 49 13.82 -4.37 1.90
CA MET A 49 14.88 -5.13 2.55
C MET A 49 15.18 -6.43 1.82
N ILE A 50 16.42 -6.86 1.90
CA ILE A 50 16.88 -8.17 1.42
C ILE A 50 17.53 -8.91 2.60
N ASN A 51 17.03 -10.09 2.94
CA ASN A 51 17.52 -10.92 4.04
C ASN A 51 17.66 -10.15 5.37
N GLY A 52 16.74 -9.23 5.65
CA GLY A 52 16.75 -8.41 6.87
C GLY A 52 17.66 -7.17 6.81
N VAL A 53 18.37 -6.93 5.70
CA VAL A 53 19.17 -5.72 5.49
C VAL A 53 18.35 -4.70 4.71
N ASP A 54 18.27 -3.47 5.23
CA ASP A 54 17.65 -2.34 4.54
C ASP A 54 18.49 -1.96 3.30
N VAL A 55 17.83 -1.90 2.15
CA VAL A 55 18.45 -1.59 0.86
C VAL A 55 17.92 -0.30 0.24
N THR A 56 17.06 0.45 0.96
CA THR A 56 16.43 1.67 0.44
C THR A 56 17.41 2.78 0.08
N SER A 57 18.54 2.86 0.78
CA SER A 57 19.62 3.82 0.53
C SER A 57 20.81 3.24 -0.24
N MET A 58 20.69 2.02 -0.76
CA MET A 58 21.78 1.37 -1.50
C MET A 58 21.75 1.72 -2.99
N ALA A 59 22.94 1.80 -3.60
CA ALA A 59 23.06 1.93 -5.04
C ALA A 59 22.63 0.65 -5.75
N HIS A 60 22.15 0.78 -7.00
CA HIS A 60 21.68 -0.33 -7.82
C HIS A 60 22.64 -1.54 -7.80
N ASP A 61 23.92 -1.30 -8.08
CA ASP A 61 24.94 -2.34 -8.15
C ASP A 61 25.16 -3.08 -6.83
N GLN A 62 24.97 -2.40 -5.69
CA GLN A 62 25.10 -3.01 -4.37
C GLN A 62 23.94 -3.97 -4.13
N VAL A 63 22.72 -3.55 -4.46
CA VAL A 63 21.51 -4.38 -4.34
C VAL A 63 21.62 -5.63 -5.21
N VAL A 64 22.04 -5.47 -6.46
CA VAL A 64 22.24 -6.60 -7.39
C VAL A 64 23.31 -7.55 -6.88
N ARG A 65 24.42 -7.03 -6.35
CA ARG A 65 25.46 -7.85 -5.70
C ARG A 65 24.91 -8.62 -4.50
N PHE A 66 24.08 -7.98 -3.68
CA PHE A 66 23.48 -8.61 -2.51
C PHE A 66 22.54 -9.76 -2.89
N ILE A 67 21.70 -9.58 -3.91
CA ILE A 67 20.84 -10.67 -4.44
C ILE A 67 21.69 -11.82 -4.98
N ARG A 68 22.80 -11.52 -5.67
CA ARG A 68 23.70 -12.53 -6.22
C ARG A 68 24.45 -13.29 -5.12
N SER A 69 24.90 -12.64 -4.05
CA SER A 69 25.61 -13.35 -2.97
C SER A 69 24.74 -14.37 -2.25
N VAL A 70 23.41 -14.17 -2.22
CA VAL A 70 22.48 -15.16 -1.63
C VAL A 70 22.54 -16.50 -2.36
N ARG A 71 22.77 -16.53 -3.67
CA ARG A 71 22.85 -17.78 -4.44
C ARG A 71 24.11 -18.61 -4.13
N GLU A 72 25.14 -17.98 -3.56
CA GLU A 72 26.42 -18.60 -3.22
C GLU A 72 26.40 -19.25 -1.83
N THR A 73 25.31 -19.06 -1.08
CA THR A 73 25.14 -19.63 0.26
C THR A 73 24.54 -21.04 0.19
N ILE A 74 24.99 -21.96 1.06
CA ILE A 74 24.56 -23.38 1.11
C ILE A 74 23.03 -23.55 1.26
N LYS A 75 22.36 -22.59 1.91
CA LYS A 75 20.88 -22.59 2.08
C LYS A 75 20.13 -21.74 1.05
N ALA A 76 20.83 -21.06 0.15
CA ALA A 76 20.37 -20.13 -0.88
C ALA A 76 18.89 -19.75 -0.79
N GLU A 77 18.54 -18.97 0.23
CA GLU A 77 17.19 -18.49 0.44
C GLU A 77 17.19 -16.96 0.41
N LEU A 78 16.42 -16.42 -0.52
CA LEU A 78 16.20 -14.99 -0.67
C LEU A 78 14.89 -14.62 0.00
N VAL A 79 14.97 -13.76 1.00
CA VAL A 79 13.84 -13.16 1.70
C VAL A 79 13.79 -11.68 1.33
N LEU A 80 12.66 -11.25 0.77
CA LEU A 80 12.44 -9.86 0.39
C LEU A 80 11.34 -9.29 1.26
N THR A 81 11.58 -8.12 1.86
CA THR A 81 10.51 -7.30 2.42
C THR A 81 10.13 -6.27 1.38
N ILE A 82 8.88 -6.32 0.92
CA ILE A 82 8.38 -5.47 -0.16
C ILE A 82 7.23 -4.58 0.31
N ARG A 83 7.08 -3.44 -0.35
CA ARG A 83 5.83 -2.67 -0.35
C ARG A 83 5.08 -3.00 -1.65
N PRO A 84 3.91 -3.64 -1.57
CA PRO A 84 3.12 -4.00 -2.75
C PRO A 84 2.75 -2.76 -3.56
N ASN A 85 2.84 -2.86 -4.88
CA ASN A 85 2.27 -1.84 -5.74
C ASN A 85 0.74 -1.98 -5.80
N VAL A 86 0.02 -0.93 -5.41
CA VAL A 86 -1.46 -0.92 -5.41
C VAL A 86 -2.01 -0.82 -6.85
N TYR A 87 -1.17 -0.39 -7.80
CA TYR A 87 -1.49 -0.40 -9.22
C TYR A 87 -1.18 -1.77 -9.82
N ARG A 88 -2.13 -2.70 -9.72
CA ARG A 88 -2.04 -4.02 -10.37
C ARG A 88 -2.00 -3.81 -11.88
N CYS A 89 -0.86 -4.08 -12.50
CA CYS A 89 -0.73 -4.10 -13.95
C CYS A 89 -1.31 -5.43 -14.45
N GLY A 90 -2.63 -5.49 -14.69
CA GLY A 90 -3.28 -6.67 -15.27
C GLY A 90 -4.65 -7.02 -14.73
N ASP A 91 -5.09 -6.39 -13.64
CA ASP A 91 -6.51 -6.14 -13.52
C ASP A 91 -6.73 -4.88 -14.36
N GLU A 92 -7.69 -4.92 -15.28
CA GLU A 92 -8.44 -3.70 -15.52
C GLU A 92 -8.79 -3.21 -14.13
N ILE A 93 -8.17 -2.11 -13.71
CA ILE A 93 -8.81 -1.31 -12.69
C ILE A 93 -10.09 -0.94 -13.42
N GLU A 94 -11.17 -1.72 -13.23
CA GLU A 94 -12.48 -1.11 -13.08
C GLU A 94 -12.16 0.01 -12.11
N GLU A 95 -12.01 1.24 -12.64
CA GLU A 95 -11.93 2.44 -11.83
C GLU A 95 -12.95 2.18 -10.74
N PRO A 96 -12.53 2.05 -9.46
CA PRO A 96 -13.42 1.54 -8.43
C PRO A 96 -14.67 2.38 -8.54
N ASP A 97 -15.78 1.77 -9.02
CA ASP A 97 -16.89 2.46 -9.72
C ASP A 97 -16.84 3.89 -9.27
N VAL A 98 -16.30 4.81 -10.09
CA VAL A 98 -16.09 6.22 -9.70
C VAL A 98 -17.30 6.52 -8.86
N ILE A 99 -17.13 6.59 -7.53
CA ILE A 99 -18.28 6.86 -6.68
C ILE A 99 -18.57 8.23 -7.19
N CYS A 100 -19.62 8.34 -8.00
CA CYS A 100 -19.98 9.57 -8.64
C CYS A 100 -20.16 10.47 -7.45
N VAL A 101 -19.12 11.25 -7.13
CA VAL A 101 -19.29 12.45 -6.36
C VAL A 101 -20.28 13.14 -7.26
N PRO A 102 -21.57 13.24 -6.87
CA PRO A 102 -22.52 13.90 -7.74
C PRO A 102 -21.84 15.21 -8.05
N GLU A 103 -21.54 15.44 -9.34
CA GLU A 103 -20.92 16.69 -9.75
C GLU A 103 -21.78 17.74 -9.11
N THR A 104 -21.26 18.45 -8.11
CA THR A 104 -22.01 19.53 -7.52
C THR A 104 -22.18 20.48 -8.69
N PRO A 105 -23.39 20.65 -9.25
CA PRO A 105 -23.55 21.62 -10.31
C PRO A 105 -23.09 22.91 -9.68
N HIS A 106 -22.14 23.60 -10.30
CA HIS A 106 -21.63 24.86 -9.76
C HIS A 106 -22.83 25.76 -9.47
N VAL A 107 -23.18 25.91 -8.19
CA VAL A 107 -24.41 26.60 -7.73
C VAL A 107 -24.17 28.11 -7.74
N SER A 108 -23.54 28.63 -8.80
CA SER A 108 -23.09 30.01 -8.83
C SER A 108 -24.06 30.96 -9.51
N SER A 109 -25.03 30.48 -10.32
CA SER A 109 -25.78 31.42 -11.17
C SER A 109 -27.29 31.25 -11.25
N SER A 110 -27.93 30.38 -10.46
CA SER A 110 -29.39 30.17 -10.62
C SER A 110 -30.19 29.79 -9.38
N VAL A 111 -29.69 29.91 -8.15
CA VAL A 111 -30.48 29.55 -6.96
C VAL A 111 -30.96 30.80 -6.20
N PRO A 112 -32.28 31.06 -6.15
CA PRO A 112 -32.87 31.99 -5.19
C PRO A 112 -32.56 31.50 -3.77
N ARG A 113 -32.19 32.41 -2.88
CA ARG A 113 -31.91 32.09 -1.47
C ARG A 113 -33.10 31.36 -0.84
N SER A 114 -32.97 30.07 -0.54
CA SER A 114 -33.88 29.39 0.36
C SER A 114 -33.23 28.17 1.00
N ASP A 115 -33.05 28.26 2.32
CA ASP A 115 -33.16 27.27 3.42
C ASP A 115 -32.67 25.82 3.29
N LEU A 116 -32.23 25.35 2.12
CA LEU A 116 -31.80 23.98 1.89
C LEU A 116 -30.50 23.66 2.62
N LEU A 117 -29.56 24.61 2.69
CA LEU A 117 -28.33 24.47 3.47
C LEU A 117 -28.62 24.41 4.97
N SER A 118 -29.55 25.24 5.44
CA SER A 118 -29.97 25.27 6.84
C SER A 118 -30.63 23.94 7.24
N GLN A 119 -31.46 23.40 6.36
CA GLN A 119 -32.10 22.09 6.54
C GLN A 119 -31.09 20.94 6.50
N SER A 120 -30.11 20.96 5.60
CA SER A 120 -29.07 19.94 5.55
C SER A 120 -28.17 19.97 6.79
N LEU A 121 -27.84 21.17 7.28
CA LEU A 121 -27.08 21.35 8.51
C LEU A 121 -27.87 20.89 9.76
N LEU A 122 -29.20 21.10 9.77
CA LEU A 122 -30.07 20.66 10.85
C LEU A 122 -30.20 19.13 10.90
N LEU A 123 -30.41 18.50 9.75
CA LEU A 123 -30.41 17.03 9.61
C LEU A 123 -29.09 16.41 10.07
N LEU A 124 -27.96 17.03 9.73
CA LEU A 124 -26.65 16.59 10.19
C LEU A 124 -26.51 16.72 11.71
N LYS A 125 -26.94 17.86 12.28
CA LYS A 125 -26.94 18.08 13.73
C LYS A 125 -27.81 17.04 14.46
N GLU A 126 -29.01 16.76 13.97
CA GLU A 126 -29.89 15.75 14.55
C GLU A 126 -29.33 14.33 14.42
N SER A 127 -28.63 14.02 13.32
CA SER A 127 -28.01 12.71 13.09
C SER A 127 -26.79 12.47 13.98
N LEU A 128 -26.03 13.53 14.28
CA LEU A 128 -24.91 13.50 15.23
C LEU A 128 -25.39 13.43 16.68
N VAL A 129 -26.45 14.17 17.04
CA VAL A 129 -27.05 14.15 18.38
C VAL A 129 -27.76 12.84 18.68
N SER A 130 -28.41 12.23 17.68
CA SER A 130 -29.10 10.94 17.84
C SER A 130 -28.19 9.71 17.75
N GLY A 131 -26.89 9.89 17.47
CA GLY A 131 -25.92 8.78 17.39
C GLY A 131 -26.14 7.83 16.22
N LYS A 132 -27.10 8.08 15.31
CA LYS A 132 -27.34 7.26 14.12
C LYS A 132 -26.11 7.16 13.23
N VAL A 133 -25.32 8.23 13.12
CA VAL A 133 -24.08 8.27 12.35
C VAL A 133 -23.02 7.31 12.91
N ILE A 134 -23.01 7.08 14.23
CA ILE A 134 -22.06 6.16 14.89
C ILE A 134 -22.40 4.71 14.52
N SER A 135 -23.68 4.34 14.53
CA SER A 135 -24.12 2.99 14.14
C SER A 135 -23.82 2.64 12.68
N GLN A 136 -23.88 3.61 11.76
CA GLN A 136 -23.51 3.39 10.34
C GLN A 136 -21.99 3.29 10.14
N PHE A 137 -21.19 3.96 10.96
CA PHE A 137 -19.73 3.84 10.94
C PHE A 137 -19.25 2.48 11.49
N ASP A 138 -19.89 1.96 12.55
CA ASP A 138 -19.52 0.68 13.17
C ASP A 138 -19.78 -0.52 12.25
N VAL A 139 -20.87 -0.51 11.47
CA VAL A 139 -21.18 -1.57 10.49
C VAL A 139 -20.10 -1.65 9.39
N ARG A 140 -19.53 -0.51 9.00
CA ARG A 140 -18.46 -0.44 7.99
C ARG A 140 -17.09 -0.83 8.55
N LEU A 141 -16.87 -0.70 9.86
CA LEU A 141 -15.69 -1.22 10.56
C LEU A 141 -15.75 -2.74 10.72
N GLN A 142 -16.94 -3.32 10.94
CA GLN A 142 -17.11 -4.78 11.06
C GLN A 142 -16.97 -5.53 9.71
N LEU A 143 -17.39 -4.94 8.60
CA LEU A 143 -17.21 -5.53 7.26
C LEU A 143 -15.74 -5.52 6.78
N ASN A 144 -14.89 -4.69 7.39
CA ASN A 144 -13.47 -4.57 7.07
C ASN A 144 -12.57 -5.14 8.18
N ALA A 145 -12.98 -6.27 8.78
CA ALA A 145 -12.25 -6.97 9.84
C ALA A 145 -10.89 -7.60 9.43
N SER A 146 -10.27 -7.14 8.34
CA SER A 146 -8.86 -7.45 8.00
C SER A 146 -7.89 -6.29 8.26
N TYR A 147 -8.37 -5.13 8.72
CA TYR A 147 -7.50 -3.98 9.05
C TYR A 147 -7.35 -3.70 10.55
N SER A 148 -7.81 -4.59 11.43
CA SER A 148 -7.61 -4.45 12.88
C SER A 148 -6.32 -5.14 13.33
N LEU A 149 -5.19 -4.57 12.92
CA LEU A 149 -3.95 -4.64 13.68
C LEU A 149 -3.13 -3.41 13.30
N TYR A 150 -2.51 -2.77 14.29
CA TYR A 150 -1.77 -1.50 14.22
C TYR A 150 -2.57 -0.21 14.39
N ILE A 151 -3.18 0.00 15.57
CA ILE A 151 -2.86 1.20 16.36
C ILE A 151 -2.89 0.81 17.85
N THR A 152 -1.73 0.48 18.40
CA THR A 152 -1.49 0.57 19.85
C THR A 152 -0.07 1.04 20.02
N TYR A 153 0.12 2.34 20.28
CA TYR A 153 1.00 2.86 21.33
C TYR A 153 1.01 4.40 21.36
N ASN A 154 1.01 4.94 22.59
CA ASN A 154 1.35 6.30 23.01
C ASN A 154 0.31 7.43 22.92
N ARG A 155 -0.54 7.48 23.95
CA ARG A 155 -0.74 8.70 24.75
C ARG A 155 -0.66 8.37 26.23
N ASN A 156 0.56 8.27 26.74
CA ASN A 156 0.92 8.57 28.12
C ASN A 156 2.22 9.36 28.02
N PHE A 157 2.10 10.67 27.85
CA PHE A 157 3.22 11.59 27.92
C PHE A 157 2.71 12.95 28.42
N ASP A 158 2.15 12.95 29.63
CA ASP A 158 1.82 14.15 30.39
C ASP A 158 2.21 13.97 31.87
N ASP A 159 3.44 13.49 32.11
CA ASP A 159 4.09 13.53 33.43
C ASP A 159 5.62 13.57 33.26
N ALA A 160 6.13 14.71 32.79
CA ALA A 160 7.49 15.21 33.06
C ALA A 160 7.76 16.44 32.19
N PHE A 161 7.36 17.63 32.64
CA PHE A 161 8.19 18.85 32.65
C PHE A 161 7.36 20.01 33.25
N SER A 162 7.72 20.32 34.51
CA SER A 162 7.36 21.45 35.37
C SER A 162 5.98 21.49 36.05
#